data_AF-A0A7C5G231-F1
#
_entry.id   AF-A0A7C5G231-F1
#
_cell.length_a   1.000
_cell.length_b   1.000
_cell.length_c   1.000
_cell.angle_alpha   90.00
_cell.angle_beta   90.00
_cell.angle_gamma   90.00
#
_symmetry.space_group_name_H-M   'P 1'
#
loop_
_entity.id
_entity.type
_entity.pdbx_description
1 polymer ?
#
loop_
_entity_poly.entity_id
_entity_poly.type
_entity_poly.pdbx_seq_one_letter_code
_entity_poly.pdbx_strand_id
1 'polypeptide(L)'
;MAGYFAQELCSSGRGSKAFKQGSFTKKSGAAIVEFAIVAPVFFLLVLGMIEFGRMVMVQQVLTNASREGARVAVLDGTTPQEVFSRVQSLLEPAGIRGAEILLDPNPPSLAGPGEPVSVTVRVPFRQVSWLPTPFFLRNITLRATTVMRRETT
;
A
#
# COMPACT_ATOMS: atom_id res chain seq x y z
N MET A 1 -97.61 20.78 0.96
CA MET A 1 -97.75 19.57 0.13
C MET A 1 -96.37 19.24 -0.40
N ALA A 2 -95.63 18.41 0.34
CA ALA A 2 -95.36 17.00 -0.02
C ALA A 2 -94.48 16.95 -1.28
N GLY A 3 -93.18 16.62 -1.15
CA GLY A 3 -92.69 15.24 -1.29
C GLY A 3 -92.62 14.90 -2.79
N TYR A 4 -91.53 14.45 -3.38
CA TYR A 4 -90.96 13.11 -3.21
C TYR A 4 -89.83 12.93 -4.25
N PHE A 5 -88.84 12.10 -3.90
CA PHE A 5 -88.14 11.18 -4.82
C PHE A 5 -87.16 11.79 -5.85
N ALA A 6 -85.97 11.27 -6.13
CA ALA A 6 -85.09 10.23 -5.60
C ALA A 6 -83.73 10.51 -6.28
N GLN A 7 -82.60 10.41 -5.56
CA GLN A 7 -81.59 9.36 -5.77
C GLN A 7 -81.45 8.88 -7.23
N GLU A 8 -80.32 9.18 -7.88
CA GLU A 8 -79.31 8.18 -8.27
C GLU A 8 -78.02 8.92 -8.70
N LEU A 9 -76.99 8.89 -7.85
CA LEU A 9 -75.82 7.99 -7.93
C LEU A 9 -74.62 8.64 -8.64
N CYS A 10 -73.90 9.38 -7.81
CA CYS A 10 -72.46 9.53 -7.85
C CYS A 10 -71.79 8.15 -8.03
N SER A 11 -71.22 7.89 -9.20
CA SER A 11 -70.35 6.74 -9.46
C SER A 11 -68.97 7.23 -9.90
N SER A 12 -68.23 7.82 -8.95
CA SER A 12 -66.79 8.09 -9.10
C SER A 12 -66.02 6.84 -8.66
N GLY A 13 -65.72 5.97 -9.61
CA GLY A 13 -64.85 4.80 -9.40
C GLY A 13 -63.39 5.23 -9.25
N ARG A 14 -62.96 5.56 -8.03
CA ARG A 14 -61.54 5.72 -7.68
C ARG A 14 -60.99 4.38 -7.16
N GLY A 15 -60.36 3.62 -8.06
CA GLY A 15 -59.59 2.43 -7.71
C GLY A 15 -58.41 2.79 -6.83
N SER A 16 -58.54 2.54 -5.52
CA SER A 16 -57.43 2.62 -4.57
C SER A 16 -56.48 1.45 -4.82
N LYS A 17 -55.31 1.74 -5.41
CA LYS A 17 -54.20 0.79 -5.44
C LYS A 17 -53.70 0.62 -4.01
N ALA A 18 -54.09 -0.47 -3.36
CA ALA A 18 -53.58 -0.85 -2.06
C ALA A 18 -52.05 -1.01 -2.14
N PHE A 19 -51.33 -0.10 -1.51
CA PHE A 19 -49.89 -0.19 -1.31
C PHE A 19 -49.63 -1.40 -0.42
N LYS A 20 -49.25 -2.53 -1.01
CA LYS A 20 -48.79 -3.71 -0.26
C LYS A 20 -47.51 -3.34 0.47
N GLN A 21 -47.66 -2.97 1.73
CA GLN A 21 -46.56 -2.75 2.64
C GLN A 21 -45.92 -4.12 2.92
N GLY A 22 -44.83 -4.42 2.22
CA GLY A 22 -44.04 -5.62 2.46
C GLY A 22 -43.51 -5.60 3.88
N SER A 23 -44.00 -6.48 4.73
CA SER A 23 -43.47 -6.72 6.08
C SER A 23 -42.01 -7.18 5.95
N PHE A 24 -41.07 -6.27 6.18
CA PHE A 24 -39.67 -6.61 6.38
C PHE A 24 -39.57 -7.49 7.64
N THR A 25 -39.23 -8.75 7.44
CA THR A 25 -38.91 -9.67 8.53
C THR A 25 -37.72 -9.08 9.31
N LYS A 26 -37.92 -8.77 10.60
CA LYS A 26 -36.94 -8.11 11.50
C LYS A 26 -35.54 -8.77 11.58
N LYS A 27 -35.36 -9.96 11.01
CA LYS A 27 -34.10 -10.73 11.05
C LYS A 27 -33.00 -10.16 10.13
N SER A 28 -33.36 -9.52 9.02
CA SER A 28 -32.36 -8.98 8.07
C SER A 28 -31.71 -7.67 8.54
N GLY A 29 -32.45 -6.83 9.29
CA GLY A 29 -31.91 -5.58 9.85
C GLY A 29 -30.85 -5.80 10.93
N ALA A 30 -31.03 -6.81 11.78
CA ALA A 30 -30.06 -7.15 12.82
C ALA A 30 -28.72 -7.62 12.24
N ALA A 31 -28.74 -8.48 11.21
CA ALA A 31 -27.54 -8.97 10.54
C ALA A 31 -26.70 -7.84 9.91
N ILE A 32 -27.36 -6.80 9.35
CA ILE A 32 -26.66 -5.63 8.81
C ILE A 32 -25.95 -4.85 9.92
N VAL A 33 -26.58 -4.71 11.09
CA VAL A 33 -26.00 -4.00 12.24
C VAL A 33 -24.81 -4.78 12.82
N GLU A 34 -24.92 -6.10 12.96
CA GLU A 34 -23.82 -6.96 13.40
C GLU A 34 -22.62 -6.85 12.46
N PHE A 35 -22.86 -6.91 11.14
CA PHE A 35 -21.80 -6.71 10.14
C PHE A 35 -21.17 -5.33 10.22
N ALA A 36 -21.97 -4.26 10.41
CA ALA A 36 -21.46 -2.90 10.51
C ALA A 36 -20.49 -2.68 11.69
N ILE A 37 -20.65 -3.47 12.77
CA ILE A 37 -19.76 -3.41 13.93
C ILE A 37 -18.47 -4.22 13.70
N VAL A 38 -18.56 -5.38 13.06
CA VAL A 38 -17.42 -6.28 12.85
C VAL A 38 -16.55 -5.85 11.65
N ALA A 39 -17.17 -5.35 10.59
CA ALA A 39 -16.50 -5.00 9.34
C ALA A 39 -15.33 -4.01 9.52
N PRO A 40 -15.43 -2.92 10.30
CA PRO A 40 -14.31 -1.98 10.50
C PRO A 40 -13.06 -2.65 11.09
N VAL A 41 -13.24 -3.53 12.09
CA VAL A 41 -12.12 -4.25 12.72
C VAL A 41 -11.53 -5.27 11.74
N PHE A 42 -12.39 -5.99 11.02
CA PHE A 42 -11.96 -6.93 10.00
C PHE A 42 -11.14 -6.26 8.90
N PHE A 43 -11.60 -5.12 8.36
CA PHE A 43 -10.86 -4.37 7.36
C PHE A 43 -9.55 -3.82 7.90
N LEU A 44 -9.51 -3.33 9.15
CA LEU A 44 -8.25 -2.89 9.77
C LEU A 44 -7.22 -4.02 9.80
N LEU A 45 -7.63 -5.24 10.20
CA LEU A 45 -6.75 -6.40 10.21
C LEU A 45 -6.26 -6.77 8.81
N VAL A 46 -7.14 -6.84 7.82
CA VAL A 46 -6.78 -7.18 6.43
C VAL A 46 -5.82 -6.14 5.85
N LEU A 47 -6.14 -4.85 6.02
CA LEU A 47 -5.28 -3.76 5.56
C LEU A 47 -3.92 -3.77 6.28
N GLY A 48 -3.90 -4.05 7.58
CA GLY A 48 -2.67 -4.22 8.35
C GLY A 48 -1.80 -5.37 7.85
N MET A 49 -2.39 -6.51 7.48
CA MET A 49 -1.67 -7.64 6.89
C MET A 49 -1.08 -7.29 5.53
N ILE A 50 -1.82 -6.59 4.67
CA ILE A 50 -1.35 -6.14 3.36
C ILE A 50 -0.13 -5.21 3.52
N GLU A 51 -0.23 -4.24 4.44
CA GLU A 51 0.82 -3.26 4.68
C GLU A 51 2.08 -3.92 5.30
N PHE A 52 1.90 -4.91 6.19
CA PHE A 52 3.00 -5.70 6.71
C PHE A 52 3.68 -6.53 5.59
N GLY A 53 2.90 -7.17 4.72
CA GLY A 53 3.44 -7.88 3.56
C GLY A 53 4.23 -6.96 2.64
N ARG A 54 3.73 -5.74 2.41
CA ARG A 54 4.43 -4.70 1.64
C ARG A 54 5.76 -4.32 2.30
N MET A 55 5.80 -4.15 3.62
CA MET A 55 7.02 -3.83 4.37
C MET A 55 8.10 -4.91 4.18
N VAL A 56 7.74 -6.18 4.35
CA VAL A 56 8.66 -7.32 4.18
C VAL A 56 9.17 -7.39 2.74
N MET A 57 8.28 -7.22 1.77
CA MET A 57 8.63 -7.21 0.34
C MET A 57 9.65 -6.10 0.04
N VAL A 58 9.43 -4.88 0.55
CA VAL A 58 10.38 -3.76 0.37
C VAL A 58 11.73 -4.08 1.02
N GLN A 59 11.75 -4.61 2.25
CA GLN A 59 13.00 -4.96 2.93
C GLN A 59 13.84 -5.97 2.13
N GLN A 60 13.19 -6.97 1.52
CA GLN A 60 13.86 -7.95 0.67
C GLN A 60 14.42 -7.31 -0.60
N VAL A 61 13.65 -6.43 -1.25
CA VAL A 61 14.09 -5.71 -2.45
C VAL A 61 15.27 -4.80 -2.14
N LEU A 62 15.24 -4.04 -1.04
CA LEU A 62 16.37 -3.21 -0.60
C LEU A 62 17.64 -4.04 -0.36
N THR A 63 17.49 -5.19 0.29
CA THR A 63 18.61 -6.11 0.57
C THR A 63 19.23 -6.60 -0.73
N ASN A 64 18.39 -7.09 -1.66
CA ASN A 64 18.86 -7.54 -2.96
C ASN A 64 19.53 -6.43 -3.77
N ALA A 65 18.93 -5.23 -3.77
CA ALA A 65 19.45 -4.06 -4.48
C ALA A 65 20.79 -3.60 -3.90
N SER A 66 20.93 -3.55 -2.57
CA SER A 66 22.20 -3.20 -1.92
C SER A 66 23.31 -4.19 -2.26
N ARG A 67 23.00 -5.48 -2.34
CA ARG A 67 23.95 -6.54 -2.68
C ARG A 67 24.42 -6.46 -4.13
N GLU A 68 23.48 -6.26 -5.06
CA GLU A 68 23.82 -6.13 -6.47
C GLU A 68 24.55 -4.81 -6.75
N GLY A 69 24.19 -3.73 -6.06
CA GLY A 69 24.93 -2.48 -6.09
C GLY A 69 26.36 -2.64 -5.58
N ALA A 70 26.55 -3.35 -4.46
CA ALA A 70 27.88 -3.64 -3.91
C ALA A 70 28.74 -4.48 -4.87
N ARG A 71 28.12 -5.45 -5.56
CA ARG A 71 28.81 -6.27 -6.58
C ARG A 71 29.31 -5.44 -7.76
N VAL A 72 28.53 -4.44 -8.19
CA VAL A 72 29.00 -3.50 -9.23
C VAL A 72 30.07 -2.56 -8.66
N ALA A 73 29.89 -2.08 -7.42
CA ALA A 73 30.77 -1.10 -6.79
C ALA A 73 32.21 -1.60 -6.58
N VAL A 74 32.44 -2.91 -6.50
CA VAL A 74 33.78 -3.50 -6.32
C VAL A 74 34.55 -3.72 -7.64
N LEU A 75 33.87 -3.57 -8.79
CA LEU A 75 34.48 -3.72 -10.11
C LEU A 75 35.37 -2.52 -10.45
N ASP A 76 36.42 -2.77 -11.24
CA ASP A 76 37.29 -1.70 -11.71
C ASP A 76 36.63 -0.77 -12.71
N GLY A 77 37.02 0.49 -12.62
CA GLY A 77 36.56 1.53 -13.52
C GLY A 77 35.08 1.85 -13.34
N THR A 78 34.39 1.25 -12.37
CA THR A 78 32.97 1.52 -12.17
C THR A 78 32.77 2.95 -11.65
N THR A 79 31.67 3.56 -12.12
CA THR A 79 31.27 4.89 -11.68
C THR A 79 30.13 4.81 -10.66
N PRO A 80 29.97 5.80 -9.76
CA PRO A 80 28.80 5.89 -8.88
C PRO A 80 27.47 5.79 -9.66
N GLN A 81 27.41 6.36 -10.87
CA GLN A 81 26.23 6.36 -11.72
C GLN A 81 25.84 4.96 -12.20
N GLU A 82 26.80 4.08 -12.46
CA GLU A 82 26.52 2.68 -12.81
C GLU A 82 25.92 1.92 -11.63
N VAL A 83 26.46 2.14 -10.43
CA VAL A 83 25.92 1.55 -9.20
C VAL A 83 24.50 2.05 -8.94
N PHE A 84 24.27 3.37 -9.05
CA PHE A 84 22.94 3.95 -8.89
C PHE A 84 21.94 3.42 -9.92
N SER A 85 22.33 3.35 -11.19
CA SER A 85 21.49 2.82 -12.26
C SER A 85 21.13 1.36 -12.01
N ARG A 86 22.10 0.56 -11.56
CA ARG A 86 21.88 -0.85 -11.24
C ARG A 86 20.92 -1.02 -10.07
N VAL A 87 21.14 -0.29 -8.98
CA VAL A 87 20.25 -0.30 -7.81
C VAL A 87 18.84 0.13 -8.22
N GLN A 88 18.71 1.22 -8.98
CA GLN A 88 17.41 1.75 -9.40
C GLN A 88 16.62 0.77 -10.30
N SER A 89 17.30 0.02 -11.18
CA SER A 89 16.66 -1.01 -12.01
C SER A 89 15.96 -2.12 -11.19
N LEU A 90 16.40 -2.34 -9.95
CA LEU A 90 15.80 -3.32 -9.03
C LEU A 90 14.69 -2.70 -8.16
N LEU A 91 14.74 -1.39 -7.91
CA LEU A 91 13.75 -0.69 -7.09
C LEU A 91 12.49 -0.30 -7.87
N GLU A 92 12.64 0.09 -9.15
CA GLU A 92 11.52 0.55 -9.99
C GLU A 92 10.40 -0.50 -10.16
N PRO A 93 10.69 -1.79 -10.46
CA PRO A 93 9.64 -2.80 -10.60
C PRO A 93 8.86 -3.06 -9.30
N ALA A 94 9.48 -2.79 -8.15
CA ALA A 94 8.85 -2.90 -6.84
C ALA A 94 8.02 -1.66 -6.46
N GLY A 95 7.98 -0.64 -7.33
CA GLY A 95 7.31 0.64 -7.08
C GLY A 95 7.99 1.46 -5.98
N ILE A 96 9.28 1.24 -5.72
CA ILE A 96 10.04 1.97 -4.70
C ILE A 96 10.69 3.17 -5.39
N ARG A 97 10.15 4.37 -5.13
CA ARG A 97 10.66 5.64 -5.67
C ARG A 97 11.20 6.49 -4.53
N GLY A 98 12.25 7.27 -4.79
CA GLY A 98 12.82 8.18 -3.80
C GLY A 98 13.71 7.50 -2.74
N ALA A 99 14.16 6.28 -2.99
CA ALA A 99 15.18 5.65 -2.16
C ALA A 99 16.49 6.44 -2.26
N GLU A 100 17.13 6.65 -1.11
CA GLU A 100 18.45 7.25 -1.01
C GLU A 100 19.49 6.12 -1.07
N ILE A 101 20.46 6.28 -1.98
CA ILE A 101 21.54 5.33 -2.20
C ILE A 101 22.84 6.00 -1.74
N LEU A 102 23.57 5.32 -0.87
CA LEU A 102 24.80 5.83 -0.28
C LEU A 102 25.91 4.85 -0.55
N LEU A 103 27.02 5.39 -1.02
CA LEU A 103 28.25 4.68 -1.29
C LEU A 103 29.29 5.18 -0.31
N ASP A 104 30.05 4.27 0.26
CA ASP A 104 31.21 4.60 1.08
C ASP A 104 32.33 3.58 0.77
N PRO A 105 33.45 4.02 0.15
CA PRO A 105 33.73 5.40 -0.27
C PRO A 105 32.98 5.82 -1.55
N ASN A 106 32.83 7.14 -1.75
CA ASN A 106 32.21 7.73 -2.95
C ASN A 106 33.15 8.75 -3.61
N PRO A 107 33.72 8.49 -4.80
CA PRO A 107 33.48 7.32 -5.66
C PRO A 107 34.10 6.02 -5.13
N PRO A 108 33.56 4.85 -5.52
CA PRO A 108 34.06 3.54 -5.06
C PRO A 108 35.50 3.26 -5.50
N SER A 109 35.99 3.95 -6.54
CA SER A 109 37.38 3.90 -7.00
C SER A 109 38.40 4.43 -5.99
N LEU A 110 37.96 5.13 -4.93
CA LEU A 110 38.82 5.58 -3.84
C LEU A 110 39.24 4.45 -2.88
N ALA A 111 38.47 3.35 -2.81
CA ALA A 111 38.84 2.20 -2.00
C ALA A 111 40.08 1.51 -2.59
N GLY A 112 41.13 1.30 -1.81
CA GLY A 112 42.28 0.51 -2.25
C GLY A 112 41.95 -0.97 -2.52
N PRO A 113 42.88 -1.73 -3.11
CA PRO A 113 42.77 -3.19 -3.23
C PRO A 113 42.43 -3.85 -1.88
N GLY A 114 41.35 -4.64 -1.82
CA GLY A 114 40.93 -5.32 -0.59
C GLY A 114 40.26 -4.44 0.46
N GLU A 115 40.19 -3.12 0.26
CA GLU A 115 39.43 -2.22 1.12
C GLU A 115 37.91 -2.45 0.96
N PRO A 116 37.13 -2.25 2.03
CA PRO A 116 35.69 -2.44 1.98
C PRO A 116 35.01 -1.31 1.19
N VAL A 117 34.09 -1.69 0.32
CA VAL A 117 33.12 -0.81 -0.34
C VAL A 117 31.75 -1.15 0.20
N SER A 118 31.05 -0.16 0.74
CA SER A 118 29.70 -0.34 1.27
C SER A 118 28.66 0.37 0.42
N VAL A 119 27.54 -0.32 0.21
CA VAL A 119 26.36 0.21 -0.48
C VAL A 119 25.19 0.13 0.48
N THR A 120 24.65 1.29 0.81
CA THR A 120 23.47 1.42 1.66
C THR A 120 22.31 1.95 0.83
N VAL A 121 21.18 1.25 0.86
CA VAL A 121 19.93 1.70 0.25
C VAL A 121 18.93 1.92 1.36
N ARG A 122 18.36 3.12 1.45
CA ARG A 122 17.36 3.46 2.46
C ARG A 122 16.16 4.17 1.84
N VAL A 123 14.97 3.91 2.37
CA VAL A 123 13.74 4.56 1.93
C VAL A 123 12.82 4.80 3.13
N PRO A 124 12.28 6.02 3.31
CA PRO A 124 11.25 6.27 4.31
C PRO A 124 10.01 5.42 4.05
N PHE A 125 9.49 4.77 5.08
CA PHE A 125 8.33 3.87 4.97
C PHE A 125 7.11 4.55 4.34
N ARG A 126 6.91 5.84 4.63
CA ARG A 126 5.82 6.66 4.05
C ARG A 126 5.84 6.73 2.52
N GLN A 127 6.99 6.57 1.87
CA GLN A 127 7.09 6.62 0.40
C GLN A 127 6.67 5.31 -0.27
N VAL A 128 6.67 4.20 0.47
CA VAL A 128 6.40 2.86 -0.06
C VAL A 128 5.10 2.23 0.46
N SER A 129 4.48 2.90 1.45
CA SER A 129 3.20 2.52 2.06
C SER A 129 2.03 2.72 1.11
N TRP A 130 1.09 1.78 1.10
CA TRP A 130 -0.13 1.88 0.29
C TRP A 130 -1.28 2.53 1.04
N LEU A 131 -1.24 2.45 2.37
CA LEU A 131 -2.22 3.08 3.25
C LEU A 131 -1.77 4.44 3.75
N PRO A 132 -2.70 5.29 4.22
CA PRO A 132 -2.35 6.46 5.01
C PRO A 132 -1.55 6.02 6.23
N THR A 133 -0.24 6.31 6.23
CA THR A 133 0.64 5.89 7.31
C THR A 133 0.16 6.49 8.64
N PRO A 134 -0.14 5.65 9.64
CA PRO A 134 -0.39 6.11 11.00
C PRO A 134 0.77 6.93 11.52
N PHE A 135 0.51 7.82 12.49
CA PHE A 135 1.53 8.70 13.05
C PHE A 135 2.78 7.95 13.55
N PHE A 136 2.60 6.75 14.11
CA PHE A 136 3.70 5.94 14.65
C PHE A 136 4.64 5.35 13.58
N LEU A 137 4.19 5.16 12.33
CA LEU A 137 5.02 4.63 11.23
C LEU A 137 5.67 5.74 10.39
N ARG A 138 5.37 7.01 10.67
CA ARG A 138 5.77 8.15 9.83
C ARG A 138 7.28 8.38 9.78
N ASN A 139 8.00 8.03 10.86
CA ASN A 139 9.44 8.26 10.99
C ASN A 139 10.28 6.98 10.87
N ILE A 140 9.69 5.90 10.34
CA ILE A 140 10.41 4.64 10.14
C ILE A 140 11.06 4.68 8.75
N THR A 141 12.35 4.37 8.70
CA THR A 141 13.12 4.25 7.45
C THR A 141 13.57 2.80 7.31
N LEU A 142 13.21 2.19 6.19
CA LEU A 142 13.70 0.87 5.82
C LEU A 142 15.09 1.02 5.23
N ARG A 143 16.04 0.19 5.66
CA ARG A 143 17.44 0.26 5.24
C ARG A 143 17.99 -1.14 5.01
N ALA A 144 18.83 -1.27 3.99
CA ALA A 144 19.73 -2.39 3.82
C ALA A 144 21.14 -1.88 3.49
N THR A 145 22.15 -2.55 4.05
CA THR A 145 23.56 -2.24 3.79
C THR A 145 24.28 -3.52 3.45
N THR A 146 25.02 -3.51 2.35
CA THR A 146 25.93 -4.58 1.97
C THR A 146 27.34 -4.03 1.87
N VAL A 147 28.31 -4.80 2.37
CA VAL A 147 29.73 -4.47 2.30
C VAL A 147 30.43 -5.59 1.54
N MET A 148 31.24 -5.23 0.55
CA MET A 148 32.09 -6.15 -0.21
C MET A 148 33.51 -5.61 -0.25
N ARG A 149 34.51 -6.48 -0.47
CA ARG A 149 35.90 -6.06 -0.64
C ARG A 149 36.16 -5.78 -2.11
N ARG A 150 36.89 -4.70 -2.40
CA ARG A 150 37.34 -4.39 -3.76
C ARG A 150 38.28 -5.47 -4.27
N GLU A 151 38.04 -5.98 -5.47
CA GLU A 151 38.67 -7.21 -5.98
C GLU A 151 39.93 -7.00 -6.84
N THR A 152 40.44 -5.76 -6.96
CA THR A 152 41.53 -5.45 -7.91
C THR A 152 42.75 -4.83 -7.26
N THR A 153 43.92 -5.26 -7.77
CA THR A 153 45.32 -4.87 -7.51
C THR A 153 45.68 -3.47 -8.01
#